data_AF-A0A367KL69-F1
#
_entry.id   AF-A0A367KL69-F1
#
_cell.length_a   1.000
_cell.length_b   1.000
_cell.length_c   1.000
_cell.angle_alpha   90.00
_cell.angle_beta   90.00
_cell.angle_gamma   90.00
#
_symmetry.space_group_name_H-M   'P 1'
#
loop_
_entity.id
_entity.type
_entity.pdbx_description
1 polymer ?
#
loop_
_entity_poly.entity_id
_entity_poly.type
_entity_poly.pdbx_seq_one_letter_code
_entity_poly.pdbx_strand_id
1 'polypeptide(L)'
;MNDDDQKKHILSSIEKFFSRLLMRTSDSNPGIKSSAVKTILDLIEFNKKLIPLCLKERMIRNLKDAKARLELVTLITKKVLVKEWKSNTSNFRQHIMKFIVSYLKTHPHTDVRQSTWELLVLVAQHQQKDADFKAICTFLENDTIRALEQELKKNEKKKLKSTTSSTVQELRALAVKSNSDKRSTTTNAKKTKTKKQQKPVDDSFNEDTLIAHYYNDCPVLTNCPMCQIILEVSTLKEHLEIDCEKKHLVKQCSQCKTSIPVEQWLQHTLKKTCTVTAQDQSRCPFCQLDMTKSSEKAWKSHLINTCPKNPRRKQK
;
A
#
# COMPACT_ATOMS: atom_id res chain seq x y z
N MET A 1 27.48 -31.08 -35.49
CA MET A 1 27.74 -29.84 -34.72
C MET A 1 27.68 -30.22 -33.24
N ASN A 2 28.56 -29.69 -32.39
CA ASN A 2 28.58 -30.10 -30.98
C ASN A 2 27.42 -29.44 -30.21
N ASP A 3 26.86 -30.12 -29.21
CA ASP A 3 25.62 -29.64 -28.55
C ASP A 3 25.83 -28.33 -27.78
N ASP A 4 27.00 -28.18 -27.12
CA ASP A 4 27.37 -26.92 -26.48
C ASP A 4 27.62 -25.77 -27.48
N ASP A 5 28.06 -26.04 -28.72
CA ASP A 5 28.16 -24.99 -29.75
C ASP A 5 26.79 -24.52 -30.22
N GLN A 6 25.84 -25.45 -30.40
CA GLN A 6 24.46 -25.13 -30.74
C GLN A 6 23.79 -24.30 -29.64
N LYS A 7 23.97 -24.70 -28.39
CA LYS A 7 23.51 -23.99 -27.18
C LYS A 7 24.14 -22.60 -27.02
N LYS A 8 25.43 -22.46 -27.31
CA LYS A 8 26.17 -21.17 -27.34
C LYS A 8 25.64 -20.25 -28.46
N HIS A 9 25.34 -20.79 -29.63
CA HIS A 9 24.74 -20.04 -30.74
C HIS A 9 23.32 -19.55 -30.40
N ILE A 10 22.49 -20.41 -29.80
CA ILE A 10 21.14 -20.06 -29.32
C ILE A 10 21.23 -18.93 -28.28
N LEU A 11 22.10 -19.04 -27.27
CA LEU A 11 22.28 -18.00 -26.25
C LEU A 11 22.72 -16.65 -26.85
N SER A 12 23.70 -16.64 -27.76
CA SER A 12 24.10 -15.42 -28.48
C SER A 12 22.95 -14.79 -29.28
N SER A 13 22.08 -15.63 -29.85
CA SER A 13 20.91 -15.18 -30.61
C SER A 13 19.86 -14.54 -29.70
N ILE A 14 19.62 -15.13 -28.52
CA ILE A 14 18.74 -14.57 -27.48
C ILE A 14 19.28 -13.21 -26.98
N GLU A 15 20.58 -13.08 -26.70
CA GLU A 15 21.17 -11.82 -26.23
C GLU A 15 21.08 -10.67 -27.26
N LYS A 16 21.23 -11.00 -28.55
CA LYS A 16 21.04 -10.07 -29.68
C LYS A 16 19.57 -9.63 -29.77
N PHE A 17 18.63 -10.57 -29.74
CA PHE A 17 17.19 -10.27 -29.74
C PHE A 17 16.79 -9.43 -28.53
N PHE A 18 17.19 -9.83 -27.33
CA PHE A 18 16.94 -9.12 -26.07
C PHE A 18 17.47 -7.69 -26.09
N SER A 19 18.67 -7.47 -26.65
CA SER A 19 19.25 -6.13 -26.80
C SER A 19 18.46 -5.23 -27.76
N ARG A 20 17.80 -5.78 -28.79
CA ARG A 20 16.86 -5.04 -29.65
C ARG A 20 15.51 -4.81 -28.95
N LEU A 21 15.02 -5.79 -28.20
CA LEU A 21 13.76 -5.73 -27.47
C LEU A 21 13.77 -4.65 -26.37
N LEU A 22 14.92 -4.45 -25.70
CA LEU A 22 15.13 -3.33 -24.78
C LEU A 22 14.82 -1.96 -25.41
N MET A 23 15.17 -1.75 -26.69
CA MET A 23 14.87 -0.50 -27.43
C MET A 23 13.37 -0.30 -27.72
N ARG A 24 12.52 -1.31 -27.50
CA ARG A 24 11.06 -1.20 -27.66
C ARG A 24 10.36 -0.86 -26.33
N THR A 25 11.07 -0.88 -25.19
CA THR A 25 10.48 -0.53 -23.88
C THR A 25 10.22 0.96 -23.67
N SER A 26 10.84 1.82 -24.50
CA SER A 26 10.57 3.26 -24.56
C SER A 26 9.80 3.67 -25.82
N ASP A 27 9.16 2.73 -26.52
CA ASP A 27 8.35 3.03 -27.70
C ASP A 27 7.17 3.96 -27.37
N SER A 28 6.71 4.75 -28.35
CA SER A 28 5.58 5.67 -28.18
C SER A 28 4.22 4.95 -28.24
N ASN A 29 4.14 3.76 -28.84
CA ASN A 29 2.94 2.93 -28.82
C ASN A 29 2.88 2.12 -27.50
N PRO A 30 1.83 2.28 -26.67
CA PRO A 30 1.75 1.64 -25.36
C PRO A 30 1.57 0.11 -25.44
N GLY A 31 0.99 -0.40 -26.53
CA GLY A 31 0.87 -1.84 -26.80
C GLY A 31 2.23 -2.47 -27.11
N ILE A 32 3.05 -1.82 -27.94
CA ILE A 32 4.43 -2.25 -28.23
C ILE A 32 5.28 -2.21 -26.96
N LYS A 33 5.22 -1.11 -26.19
CA LYS A 33 5.91 -0.99 -24.90
C LYS A 33 5.54 -2.14 -23.96
N SER A 34 4.25 -2.35 -23.73
CA SER A 34 3.75 -3.37 -22.80
C SER A 34 4.15 -4.78 -23.23
N SER A 35 4.08 -5.06 -24.53
CA SER A 35 4.48 -6.35 -25.11
C SER A 35 5.98 -6.59 -24.94
N ALA A 36 6.82 -5.59 -25.24
CA ALA A 36 8.26 -5.68 -25.07
C ALA A 36 8.68 -5.90 -23.61
N VAL A 37 8.08 -5.15 -22.67
CA VAL A 37 8.31 -5.32 -21.23
C VAL A 37 7.87 -6.70 -20.76
N LYS A 38 6.73 -7.23 -21.23
CA LYS A 38 6.29 -8.60 -20.91
C LYS A 38 7.31 -9.63 -21.40
N THR A 39 7.62 -9.64 -22.69
CA THR A 39 8.55 -10.63 -23.28
C THR A 39 9.96 -10.55 -22.67
N ILE A 40 10.42 -9.38 -22.22
CA ILE A 40 11.68 -9.26 -21.45
C ILE A 40 11.60 -9.98 -20.10
N LEU A 41 10.49 -9.83 -19.37
CA LEU A 41 10.30 -10.51 -18.09
C LEU A 41 10.21 -12.03 -18.27
N ASP A 42 9.44 -12.48 -19.27
CA ASP A 42 9.29 -13.89 -19.61
C ASP A 42 10.66 -14.52 -19.98
N LEU A 43 11.49 -13.81 -20.75
CA LEU A 43 12.87 -14.23 -21.09
C LEU A 43 13.83 -14.22 -19.89
N ILE A 44 13.69 -13.29 -18.95
CA ILE A 44 14.50 -13.25 -17.72
C ILE A 44 14.15 -14.41 -16.78
N GLU A 45 12.87 -14.79 -16.71
CA GLU A 45 12.41 -15.93 -15.91
C GLU A 45 12.99 -17.25 -16.46
N PHE A 46 13.06 -17.41 -17.79
CA PHE A 46 13.78 -18.49 -18.45
C PHE A 46 15.31 -18.42 -18.28
N ASN A 47 15.92 -17.23 -18.43
CA ASN A 47 17.37 -17.05 -18.36
C ASN A 47 17.79 -15.77 -17.60
N LYS A 48 18.03 -15.93 -16.30
CA LYS A 48 18.50 -14.88 -15.38
C LYS A 48 19.83 -14.22 -15.79
N LYS A 49 20.63 -14.84 -16.67
CA LYS A 49 21.88 -14.22 -17.20
C LYS A 49 21.62 -12.99 -18.07
N LEU A 50 20.37 -12.74 -18.48
CA LEU A 50 19.98 -11.54 -19.24
C LEU A 50 19.82 -10.29 -18.36
N ILE A 51 19.72 -10.42 -17.02
CA ILE A 51 19.49 -9.29 -16.11
C ILE A 51 20.60 -8.22 -16.18
N PRO A 52 21.91 -8.54 -16.24
CA PRO A 52 22.98 -7.56 -16.47
C PRO A 52 22.81 -6.74 -17.76
N LEU A 53 22.12 -7.26 -18.80
CA LEU A 53 21.86 -6.50 -20.02
C LEU A 53 20.88 -5.33 -19.77
N CYS A 54 20.00 -5.44 -18.78
CA CYS A 54 19.15 -4.34 -18.31
C CYS A 54 19.92 -3.35 -17.43
N LEU A 55 20.94 -3.82 -16.70
CA LEU A 55 21.73 -3.06 -15.73
C LEU A 55 23.01 -2.42 -16.30
N LYS A 56 23.39 -2.72 -17.56
CA LYS A 56 24.50 -2.15 -18.36
C LYS A 56 25.01 -0.78 -17.87
N GLU A 57 26.28 -0.71 -17.49
CA GLU A 57 26.86 0.42 -16.73
C GLU A 57 26.78 1.79 -17.46
N ARG A 58 26.67 1.81 -18.80
CA ARG A 58 26.43 3.05 -19.55
C ARG A 58 25.04 3.61 -19.22
N MET A 59 25.03 4.77 -18.57
CA MET A 59 23.82 5.56 -18.32
C MET A 59 23.16 6.01 -19.63
N ILE A 60 21.83 5.92 -19.64
CA ILE A 60 20.96 6.59 -20.62
C ILE A 60 20.66 7.99 -20.08
N ARG A 61 20.93 9.05 -20.86
CA ARG A 61 20.65 10.44 -20.49
C ARG A 61 19.30 10.98 -20.97
N ASN A 62 18.68 10.35 -21.97
CA ASN A 62 17.37 10.75 -22.47
C ASN A 62 16.30 10.43 -21.41
N LEU A 63 15.49 11.43 -21.04
CA LEU A 63 14.46 11.33 -20.00
C LEU A 63 13.45 10.18 -20.24
N LYS A 64 12.98 9.98 -21.48
CA LYS A 64 11.99 8.96 -21.84
C LYS A 64 12.59 7.56 -21.69
N ASP A 65 13.75 7.35 -22.29
CA ASP A 65 14.46 6.07 -22.29
C ASP A 65 14.98 5.72 -20.88
N ALA A 66 15.42 6.71 -20.11
CA ALA A 66 15.85 6.54 -18.72
C ALA A 66 14.69 6.15 -17.79
N LYS A 67 13.52 6.80 -17.90
CA LYS A 67 12.31 6.40 -17.15
C LYS A 67 11.85 5.00 -17.54
N ALA A 68 11.77 4.68 -18.83
CA ALA A 68 11.39 3.35 -19.31
C ALA A 68 12.34 2.25 -18.78
N ARG A 69 13.65 2.53 -18.75
CA ARG A 69 14.66 1.62 -18.19
C ARG A 69 14.52 1.45 -16.67
N LEU A 70 14.25 2.52 -15.92
CA LEU A 70 14.00 2.45 -14.48
C LEU A 70 12.73 1.67 -14.15
N GLU A 71 11.65 1.88 -14.90
CA GLU A 71 10.39 1.15 -14.80
C GLU A 71 10.62 -0.36 -15.03
N LEU A 72 11.36 -0.73 -16.08
CA LEU A 72 11.75 -2.11 -16.36
C LEU A 72 12.59 -2.71 -15.22
N VAL A 73 13.66 -2.02 -14.78
CA VAL A 73 14.52 -2.50 -13.68
C VAL A 73 13.72 -2.64 -12.38
N THR A 74 12.76 -1.75 -12.12
CA THR A 74 11.85 -1.84 -10.97
C THR A 74 10.97 -3.09 -11.05
N LEU A 75 10.42 -3.41 -12.23
CA LEU A 75 9.62 -4.63 -12.44
C LEU A 75 10.45 -5.91 -12.28
N ILE A 76 11.66 -5.95 -12.84
CA ILE A 76 12.62 -7.07 -12.67
C ILE A 76 12.97 -7.24 -11.19
N THR A 77 13.18 -6.13 -10.46
CA THR A 77 13.49 -6.15 -9.03
C THR A 77 12.35 -6.77 -8.23
N LYS A 78 11.11 -6.27 -8.41
CA LYS A 78 9.90 -6.77 -7.72
C LYS A 78 9.59 -8.24 -8.03
N LYS A 79 9.68 -8.66 -9.30
CA LYS A 79 9.25 -10.00 -9.73
C LYS A 79 10.31 -11.09 -9.54
N VAL A 80 11.59 -10.73 -9.65
CA VAL A 80 12.72 -11.68 -9.73
C VAL A 80 13.70 -11.46 -8.59
N LEU A 81 14.42 -10.32 -8.55
CA LEU A 81 15.58 -10.15 -7.66
C LEU A 81 15.25 -10.28 -6.16
N VAL A 82 14.08 -9.76 -5.74
CA VAL A 82 13.58 -9.89 -4.35
C VAL A 82 13.50 -11.35 -3.88
N LYS A 83 13.20 -12.30 -4.77
CA LYS A 83 13.17 -13.74 -4.46
C LYS A 83 14.59 -14.31 -4.37
N GLU A 84 15.44 -13.93 -5.32
CA GLU A 84 16.79 -14.49 -5.53
C GLU A 84 17.83 -14.03 -4.49
N TRP A 85 17.58 -12.91 -3.78
CA TRP A 85 18.48 -12.42 -2.73
C TRP A 85 18.66 -13.40 -1.54
N LYS A 86 17.88 -14.47 -1.44
CA LYS A 86 18.13 -15.58 -0.50
C LYS A 86 19.24 -16.55 -0.96
N SER A 87 19.57 -16.59 -2.25
CA SER A 87 20.37 -17.68 -2.85
C SER A 87 21.60 -17.22 -3.62
N ASN A 88 21.59 -16.04 -4.23
CA ASN A 88 22.77 -15.46 -4.88
C ASN A 88 22.85 -13.94 -4.61
N THR A 89 22.90 -13.62 -3.32
CA THR A 89 22.69 -12.27 -2.78
C THR A 89 23.69 -11.24 -3.31
N SER A 90 24.99 -11.58 -3.33
CA SER A 90 26.07 -10.63 -3.56
C SER A 90 26.08 -10.08 -4.99
N ASN A 91 26.01 -10.95 -6.01
CA ASN A 91 26.25 -10.54 -7.39
C ASN A 91 25.15 -9.60 -7.92
N PHE A 92 23.87 -9.96 -7.74
CA PHE A 92 22.77 -9.10 -8.19
C PHE A 92 22.65 -7.81 -7.36
N ARG A 93 22.96 -7.85 -6.06
CA ARG A 93 23.05 -6.64 -5.20
C ARG A 93 24.10 -5.66 -5.74
N GLN A 94 25.31 -6.13 -6.06
CA GLN A 94 26.35 -5.27 -6.62
C GLN A 94 25.92 -4.59 -7.93
N HIS A 95 25.32 -5.34 -8.87
CA HIS A 95 24.88 -4.79 -10.15
C HIS A 95 23.77 -3.74 -9.99
N ILE A 96 22.74 -4.01 -9.18
CA ILE A 96 21.65 -3.04 -8.98
C ILE A 96 22.11 -1.81 -8.19
N MET A 97 22.99 -1.97 -7.20
CA MET A 97 23.51 -0.83 -6.44
C MET A 97 24.44 0.06 -7.27
N LYS A 98 25.33 -0.51 -8.09
CA LYS A 98 26.12 0.27 -9.07
C LYS A 98 25.22 1.10 -10.01
N PHE A 99 24.16 0.48 -10.53
CA PHE A 99 23.18 1.15 -11.39
C PHE A 99 22.43 2.28 -10.65
N ILE A 100 21.94 2.02 -9.44
CA ILE A 100 21.26 3.01 -8.58
C ILE A 100 22.16 4.21 -8.29
N VAL A 101 23.39 3.97 -7.81
CA VAL A 101 24.33 5.05 -7.43
C VAL A 101 24.71 5.91 -8.64
N SER A 102 24.96 5.28 -9.79
CA SER A 102 25.23 5.98 -11.05
C SER A 102 24.09 6.95 -11.40
N TYR A 103 22.85 6.47 -11.40
CA TYR A 103 21.67 7.27 -11.76
C TYR A 103 21.31 8.32 -10.69
N LEU A 104 21.43 8.02 -9.40
CA LEU A 104 21.23 9.00 -8.32
C LEU A 104 22.25 10.14 -8.39
N LYS A 105 23.54 9.83 -8.57
CA LYS A 105 24.60 10.83 -8.46
C LYS A 105 24.82 11.64 -9.74
N THR A 106 24.61 11.06 -10.93
CA THR A 106 25.08 11.67 -12.19
C THR A 106 24.01 11.89 -13.27
N HIS A 107 22.75 11.46 -13.06
CA HIS A 107 21.71 11.69 -14.07
C HIS A 107 21.18 13.14 -14.01
N PRO A 108 21.09 13.87 -15.15
CA PRO A 108 20.76 15.30 -15.15
C PRO A 108 19.33 15.62 -14.69
N HIS A 109 18.33 14.84 -15.13
CA HIS A 109 16.92 15.09 -14.80
C HIS A 109 16.56 14.65 -13.36
N THR A 110 15.94 15.55 -12.61
CA THR A 110 15.39 15.37 -11.25
C THR A 110 14.49 14.14 -11.14
N ASP A 111 13.50 14.02 -12.03
CA ASP A 111 12.53 12.93 -12.03
C ASP A 111 13.17 11.54 -12.08
N VAL A 112 14.27 11.41 -12.83
CA VAL A 112 14.96 10.13 -12.98
C VAL A 112 15.74 9.81 -11.72
N ARG A 113 16.32 10.81 -11.04
CA ARG A 113 16.89 10.63 -9.70
C ARG A 113 15.79 10.21 -8.71
N GLN A 114 14.61 10.82 -8.77
CA GLN A 114 13.45 10.47 -7.91
C GLN A 114 12.96 9.03 -8.15
N SER A 115 12.76 8.60 -9.40
CA SER A 115 12.40 7.20 -9.68
C SER A 115 13.53 6.21 -9.38
N THR A 116 14.80 6.65 -9.36
CA THR A 116 15.93 5.84 -8.86
C THR A 116 15.95 5.76 -7.33
N TRP A 117 15.52 6.82 -6.64
CA TRP A 117 15.33 6.83 -5.19
C TRP A 117 14.23 5.85 -4.76
N GLU A 118 13.10 5.85 -5.48
CA GLU A 118 12.00 4.89 -5.27
C GLU A 118 12.48 3.43 -5.48
N LEU A 119 13.36 3.19 -6.46
CA LEU A 119 14.03 1.90 -6.66
C LEU A 119 14.98 1.55 -5.50
N LEU A 120 15.75 2.50 -4.96
CA LEU A 120 16.61 2.28 -3.79
C LEU A 120 15.79 1.96 -2.53
N VAL A 121 14.71 2.70 -2.27
CA VAL A 121 13.78 2.41 -1.16
C VAL A 121 13.17 1.02 -1.33
N LEU A 122 12.74 0.64 -2.54
CA LEU A 122 12.25 -0.71 -2.83
C LEU A 122 13.29 -1.80 -2.51
N VAL A 123 14.55 -1.62 -2.94
CA VAL A 123 15.64 -2.57 -2.67
C VAL A 123 15.85 -2.68 -1.15
N ALA A 124 15.95 -1.56 -0.45
CA ALA A 124 16.20 -1.53 0.99
C ALA A 124 15.07 -2.18 1.80
N GLN A 125 13.80 -1.92 1.46
CA GLN A 125 12.59 -2.49 2.11
C GLN A 125 12.52 -4.03 2.09
N HIS A 126 13.27 -4.68 1.21
CA HIS A 126 13.24 -6.13 1.01
C HIS A 126 14.52 -6.84 1.50
N GLN A 127 15.42 -6.12 2.19
CA GLN A 127 16.55 -6.75 2.87
C GLN A 127 16.08 -7.36 4.20
N GLN A 128 16.41 -8.63 4.45
CA GLN A 128 15.82 -9.42 5.54
C GLN A 128 16.71 -9.49 6.79
N LYS A 129 17.88 -8.82 6.78
CA LYS A 129 18.88 -8.81 7.86
C LYS A 129 19.61 -7.47 7.88
N ASP A 130 20.04 -7.01 9.05
CA ASP A 130 20.81 -5.77 9.18
C ASP A 130 22.13 -5.81 8.42
N ALA A 131 22.78 -6.97 8.36
CA ALA A 131 23.99 -7.19 7.56
C ALA A 131 23.75 -6.97 6.06
N ASP A 132 22.57 -7.33 5.56
CA ASP A 132 22.17 -7.17 4.16
C ASP A 132 21.84 -5.72 3.81
N PHE A 133 21.20 -4.98 4.72
CA PHE A 133 21.02 -3.52 4.61
C PHE A 133 22.37 -2.78 4.68
N LYS A 134 23.23 -3.13 5.65
CA LYS A 134 24.58 -2.55 5.80
C LYS A 134 25.44 -2.77 4.56
N ALA A 135 25.34 -3.93 3.90
CA ALA A 135 26.01 -4.24 2.64
C ALA A 135 25.42 -3.52 1.40
N ILE A 136 24.31 -2.79 1.55
CA ILE A 136 23.79 -1.84 0.56
C ILE A 136 24.24 -0.42 0.91
N CYS A 137 24.29 -0.06 2.20
CA CYS A 137 24.79 1.23 2.67
C CYS A 137 26.27 1.48 2.31
N THR A 138 27.11 0.46 2.14
CA THR A 138 28.50 0.61 1.67
C THR A 138 28.65 1.22 0.27
N PHE A 139 27.56 1.30 -0.51
CA PHE A 139 27.52 1.95 -1.82
C PHE A 139 27.05 3.41 -1.77
N LEU A 140 26.64 3.92 -0.60
CA LEU A 140 25.90 5.17 -0.45
C LEU A 140 26.66 6.21 0.37
N GLU A 141 26.41 7.48 0.08
CA GLU A 141 26.94 8.60 0.87
C GLU A 141 26.13 8.78 2.15
N ASN A 142 26.75 9.27 3.23
CA ASN A 142 26.15 9.32 4.57
C ASN A 142 24.77 9.99 4.63
N ASP A 143 24.57 11.09 3.90
CA ASP A 143 23.26 11.77 3.86
C ASP A 143 22.21 11.03 3.03
N THR A 144 22.64 10.25 2.04
CA THR A 144 21.77 9.31 1.31
C THR A 144 21.31 8.18 2.24
N ILE A 145 22.20 7.66 3.10
CA ILE A 145 21.85 6.65 4.12
C ILE A 145 20.87 7.22 5.14
N ARG A 146 21.13 8.42 5.68
CA ARG A 146 20.25 9.12 6.62
C ARG A 146 18.84 9.33 6.04
N ALA A 147 18.74 9.79 4.80
CA ALA A 147 17.46 9.94 4.11
C ALA A 147 16.75 8.60 3.90
N LEU A 148 17.49 7.53 3.60
CA LEU A 148 16.94 6.20 3.33
C LEU A 148 16.34 5.60 4.59
N GLU A 149 17.05 5.66 5.71
CA GLU A 149 16.52 5.25 7.02
C GLU A 149 15.26 6.03 7.40
N GLN A 150 15.22 7.35 7.15
CA GLN A 150 14.03 8.15 7.44
C GLN A 150 12.83 7.72 6.59
N GLU A 151 13.01 7.45 5.29
CA GLU A 151 11.92 6.95 4.44
C GLU A 151 11.50 5.52 4.80
N LEU A 152 12.43 4.64 5.21
CA LEU A 152 12.07 3.33 5.75
C LEU A 152 11.22 3.48 7.02
N LYS A 153 11.68 4.24 8.01
CA LYS A 153 10.96 4.50 9.28
C LYS A 153 9.60 5.19 9.07
N LYS A 154 9.45 6.03 8.03
CA LYS A 154 8.14 6.59 7.62
C LYS A 154 7.24 5.53 6.99
N ASN A 155 7.79 4.69 6.11
CA ASN A 155 7.02 3.68 5.39
C ASN A 155 6.65 2.48 6.28
N GLU A 156 7.44 2.14 7.30
CA GLU A 156 7.05 1.22 8.38
C GLU A 156 5.88 1.78 9.20
N LYS A 157 5.89 3.08 9.56
CA LYS A 157 4.77 3.72 10.26
C LYS A 157 3.49 3.79 9.40
N LYS A 158 3.62 3.94 8.08
CA LYS A 158 2.49 3.79 7.14
C LYS A 158 2.04 2.33 7.03
N LYS A 159 2.99 1.39 6.95
CA LYS A 159 2.70 -0.05 6.85
C LYS A 159 2.01 -0.56 8.11
N LEU A 160 2.42 -0.16 9.31
CA LEU A 160 1.72 -0.51 10.56
C LEU A 160 0.26 -0.04 10.51
N LYS A 161 0.01 1.24 10.19
CA LYS A 161 -1.36 1.78 10.01
C LYS A 161 -2.18 1.03 8.95
N SER A 162 -1.55 0.52 7.89
CA SER A 162 -2.21 -0.23 6.81
C SER A 162 -2.43 -1.71 7.15
N THR A 163 -1.43 -2.36 7.76
CA THR A 163 -1.49 -3.75 8.22
C THR A 163 -2.49 -3.90 9.36
N THR A 164 -2.62 -2.93 10.27
CA THR A 164 -3.73 -2.91 11.26
C THR A 164 -5.12 -2.74 10.60
N SER A 165 -5.21 -2.31 9.34
CA SER A 165 -6.46 -2.39 8.55
C SER A 165 -6.63 -3.78 7.90
N SER A 166 -5.53 -4.36 7.41
CA SER A 166 -5.48 -5.62 6.66
C SER A 166 -5.59 -6.89 7.52
N THR A 167 -4.97 -6.96 8.69
CA THR A 167 -5.14 -8.10 9.62
C THR A 167 -6.56 -8.09 10.20
N VAL A 168 -7.10 -6.90 10.45
CA VAL A 168 -8.52 -6.67 10.77
C VAL A 168 -9.42 -6.98 9.55
N GLN A 169 -8.87 -7.22 8.36
CA GLN A 169 -9.61 -7.72 7.18
C GLN A 169 -9.50 -9.25 7.01
N GLU A 170 -8.36 -9.86 7.34
CA GLU A 170 -8.18 -11.32 7.35
C GLU A 170 -8.93 -11.99 8.52
N LEU A 171 -8.87 -11.41 9.72
CA LEU A 171 -9.62 -11.90 10.89
C LEU A 171 -11.15 -11.82 10.69
N ARG A 172 -11.67 -10.93 9.82
CA ARG A 172 -13.09 -10.94 9.41
C ARG A 172 -13.45 -12.21 8.64
N ALA A 173 -12.56 -12.73 7.79
CA ALA A 173 -12.83 -13.90 6.96
C ALA A 173 -12.94 -15.20 7.77
N LEU A 174 -12.30 -15.26 8.94
CA LEU A 174 -12.41 -16.37 9.88
C LEU A 174 -13.71 -16.29 10.70
N ALA A 175 -14.05 -15.11 11.25
CA ALA A 175 -15.23 -14.91 12.09
C ALA A 175 -16.57 -15.19 11.37
N VAL A 176 -16.62 -15.10 10.04
CA VAL A 176 -17.82 -15.40 9.22
C VAL A 176 -18.12 -16.90 9.12
N LYS A 177 -17.14 -17.79 9.39
CA LYS A 177 -17.36 -19.26 9.34
C LYS A 177 -17.90 -19.88 10.62
N SER A 178 -17.98 -19.13 11.72
CA SER A 178 -18.29 -19.65 13.04
C SER A 178 -19.33 -18.80 13.78
N ASN A 179 -20.52 -18.65 13.19
CA ASN A 179 -21.69 -18.17 13.92
C ASN A 179 -23.01 -18.78 13.43
N SER A 180 -23.09 -20.10 13.54
CA SER A 180 -24.35 -20.81 13.73
C SER A 180 -24.39 -21.35 15.16
N ASP A 181 -25.56 -21.24 15.81
CA ASP A 181 -25.94 -21.73 17.14
C ASP A 181 -25.61 -20.90 18.42
N LYS A 182 -26.72 -20.53 19.09
CA LYS A 182 -27.01 -20.59 20.55
C LYS A 182 -26.30 -19.63 21.54
N ARG A 183 -26.96 -18.48 21.78
CA ARG A 183 -27.83 -18.18 22.97
C ARG A 183 -27.34 -18.57 24.40
N SER A 184 -27.55 -17.64 25.35
CA SER A 184 -27.55 -17.80 26.85
C SER A 184 -26.19 -18.03 27.54
N THR A 185 -25.91 -17.64 28.81
CA THR A 185 -26.75 -17.02 29.88
C THR A 185 -25.92 -16.11 30.84
N THR A 186 -26.61 -15.45 31.78
CA THR A 186 -26.14 -14.53 32.84
C THR A 186 -25.26 -15.13 33.96
N THR A 187 -24.50 -14.27 34.67
CA THR A 187 -24.47 -14.23 36.18
C THR A 187 -23.79 -12.94 36.71
N ASN A 188 -23.90 -12.66 38.03
CA ASN A 188 -23.45 -11.43 38.72
C ASN A 188 -22.22 -11.63 39.62
N ALA A 189 -21.42 -10.57 39.83
CA ALA A 189 -20.60 -10.36 41.05
C ALA A 189 -20.35 -8.84 41.28
N LYS A 190 -20.18 -8.36 42.53
CA LYS A 190 -20.29 -6.92 42.86
C LYS A 190 -19.53 -6.47 44.13
N LYS A 191 -18.38 -5.79 43.96
CA LYS A 191 -17.62 -4.97 44.98
C LYS A 191 -17.08 -5.77 46.20
N THR A 192 -16.02 -5.42 46.93
CA THR A 192 -15.04 -4.29 46.94
C THR A 192 -13.62 -4.87 47.33
N LYS A 193 -12.59 -4.26 47.95
CA LYS A 193 -12.34 -2.96 48.64
C LYS A 193 -10.84 -2.55 48.55
N THR A 194 -10.57 -1.26 48.75
CA THR A 194 -9.28 -0.53 48.83
C THR A 194 -8.09 -1.13 49.62
N LYS A 195 -6.86 -1.08 49.05
CA LYS A 195 -5.68 -0.37 49.63
C LYS A 195 -4.51 -0.20 48.63
N LYS A 196 -3.51 0.58 49.03
CA LYS A 196 -2.29 1.01 48.28
C LYS A 196 -1.62 -0.07 47.42
N GLN A 197 -1.34 0.24 46.14
CA GLN A 197 -0.28 -0.40 45.35
C GLN A 197 0.34 0.59 44.35
N GLN A 198 1.54 0.29 43.84
CA GLN A 198 2.09 0.97 42.65
C GLN A 198 1.20 0.73 41.43
N LYS A 199 1.27 1.63 40.45
CA LYS A 199 0.49 1.56 39.21
C LYS A 199 0.81 0.25 38.47
N PRO A 200 -0.14 -0.71 38.35
CA PRO A 200 0.06 -1.86 37.48
C PRO A 200 0.19 -1.37 36.02
N VAL A 201 0.94 -2.10 35.21
CA VAL A 201 0.73 -2.03 33.77
C VAL A 201 -0.64 -2.67 33.52
N ASP A 202 -1.50 -1.99 32.76
CA ASP A 202 -2.85 -2.48 32.51
C ASP A 202 -2.81 -3.55 31.41
N ASP A 203 -2.86 -4.83 31.80
CA ASP A 203 -2.92 -5.97 30.89
C ASP A 203 -4.15 -5.91 29.94
N SER A 204 -5.13 -5.04 30.22
CA SER A 204 -6.25 -4.71 29.33
C SER A 204 -5.86 -3.87 28.09
N PHE A 205 -4.56 -3.64 27.83
CA PHE A 205 -4.05 -3.01 26.60
C PHE A 205 -2.92 -3.81 25.93
N ASN A 206 -3.15 -5.11 25.77
CA ASN A 206 -2.38 -6.02 24.91
C ASN A 206 -2.88 -5.99 23.44
N GLU A 207 -2.27 -6.77 22.55
CA GLU A 207 -2.66 -6.78 21.12
C GLU A 207 -4.10 -7.27 20.89
N ASP A 208 -4.56 -8.31 21.60
CA ASP A 208 -5.91 -8.85 21.45
C ASP A 208 -7.01 -7.88 21.91
N THR A 209 -6.79 -7.19 23.03
CA THR A 209 -7.71 -6.15 23.54
C THR A 209 -7.71 -4.91 22.65
N LEU A 210 -6.58 -4.55 22.04
CA LEU A 210 -6.49 -3.49 21.03
C LEU A 210 -7.22 -3.88 19.72
N ILE A 211 -7.10 -5.12 19.28
CA ILE A 211 -7.86 -5.67 18.15
C ILE A 211 -9.37 -5.63 18.46
N ALA A 212 -9.79 -6.13 19.62
CA ALA A 212 -11.19 -6.09 20.06
C ALA A 212 -11.74 -4.65 20.12
N HIS A 213 -10.91 -3.68 20.53
CA HIS A 213 -11.26 -2.27 20.50
C HIS A 213 -11.53 -1.79 19.06
N TYR A 214 -10.62 -2.01 18.11
CA TYR A 214 -10.81 -1.59 16.71
C TYR A 214 -12.02 -2.27 16.05
N TYR A 215 -12.29 -3.53 16.38
CA TYR A 215 -13.45 -4.26 15.88
C TYR A 215 -14.78 -3.71 16.39
N ASN A 216 -14.93 -3.51 17.70
CA ASN A 216 -16.23 -3.32 18.33
C ASN A 216 -16.44 -1.90 18.91
N ASP A 217 -15.43 -1.38 19.59
CA ASP A 217 -15.58 -0.22 20.49
C ASP A 217 -15.10 1.11 19.89
N CYS A 218 -14.23 1.08 18.88
CA CYS A 218 -13.51 2.28 18.44
C CYS A 218 -14.48 3.27 17.75
N PRO A 219 -14.78 4.45 18.35
CA PRO A 219 -15.85 5.31 17.87
C PRO A 219 -15.47 6.14 16.64
N VAL A 220 -14.18 6.19 16.28
CA VAL A 220 -13.69 6.88 15.08
C VAL A 220 -13.67 5.97 13.84
N LEU A 221 -13.96 4.68 14.01
CA LEU A 221 -14.02 3.67 12.97
C LEU A 221 -15.47 3.28 12.65
N THR A 222 -15.70 2.75 11.45
CA THR A 222 -16.99 2.20 11.01
C THR A 222 -16.79 1.13 9.96
N ASN A 223 -17.75 0.20 9.84
CA ASN A 223 -17.83 -0.72 8.73
C ASN A 223 -18.42 -0.01 7.50
N CYS A 224 -17.81 -0.17 6.33
CA CYS A 224 -18.41 0.21 5.06
C CYS A 224 -19.69 -0.61 4.82
N PRO A 225 -20.87 0.00 4.56
CA PRO A 225 -22.12 -0.75 4.41
C PRO A 225 -22.08 -1.73 3.22
N MET A 226 -21.25 -1.45 2.20
CA MET A 226 -21.21 -2.23 0.97
C MET A 226 -20.25 -3.44 1.04
N CYS A 227 -19.02 -3.24 1.50
CA CYS A 227 -17.98 -4.29 1.56
C CYS A 227 -17.57 -4.70 2.99
N GLN A 228 -18.17 -4.13 4.03
CA GLN A 228 -17.96 -4.44 5.45
C GLN A 228 -16.53 -4.23 5.99
N ILE A 229 -15.63 -3.66 5.19
CA ILE A 229 -14.29 -3.21 5.62
C ILE A 229 -14.44 -2.15 6.72
N ILE A 230 -13.66 -2.26 7.81
CA ILE A 230 -13.58 -1.21 8.84
C ILE A 230 -12.58 -0.15 8.39
N LEU A 231 -12.99 1.11 8.43
CA LEU A 231 -12.21 2.29 8.08
C LEU A 231 -12.59 3.50 8.94
N GLU A 232 -11.86 4.61 8.83
CA GLU A 232 -12.22 5.85 9.53
C GLU A 232 -13.55 6.42 9.00
N VAL A 233 -14.41 6.90 9.90
CA VAL A 233 -15.71 7.50 9.54
C VAL A 233 -15.53 8.70 8.61
N SER A 234 -14.44 9.45 8.79
CA SER A 234 -14.02 10.60 7.98
C SER A 234 -13.74 10.26 6.51
N THR A 235 -13.24 9.05 6.21
CA THR A 235 -12.85 8.63 4.85
C THR A 235 -13.89 7.72 4.17
N LEU A 236 -14.97 7.36 4.87
CA LEU A 236 -16.03 6.47 4.35
C LEU A 236 -16.58 6.92 2.98
N LYS A 237 -16.73 8.24 2.78
CA LYS A 237 -17.19 8.79 1.50
C LYS A 237 -16.20 8.48 0.37
N GLU A 238 -14.93 8.83 0.56
CA GLU A 238 -13.88 8.71 -0.46
C GLU A 238 -13.68 7.23 -0.84
N HIS A 239 -13.69 6.35 0.16
CA HIS A 239 -13.70 4.91 -0.03
C HIS A 239 -14.89 4.44 -0.90
N LEU A 240 -16.13 4.85 -0.60
CA LEU A 240 -17.32 4.44 -1.35
C LEU A 240 -17.29 4.90 -2.83
N GLU A 241 -16.59 5.99 -3.13
CA GLU A 241 -16.53 6.58 -4.47
C GLU A 241 -15.31 6.09 -5.29
N ILE A 242 -14.18 5.83 -4.65
CA ILE A 242 -12.90 5.52 -5.30
C ILE A 242 -12.48 4.06 -5.10
N ASP A 243 -12.43 3.59 -3.85
CA ASP A 243 -11.73 2.35 -3.48
C ASP A 243 -12.65 1.12 -3.33
N CYS A 244 -13.94 1.32 -3.10
CA CYS A 244 -14.86 0.25 -2.78
C CYS A 244 -15.12 -0.67 -3.99
N GLU A 245 -14.94 -1.97 -3.79
CA GLU A 245 -15.25 -3.03 -4.79
C GLU A 245 -16.68 -2.88 -5.36
N LYS A 246 -17.62 -2.48 -4.49
CA LYS A 246 -19.04 -2.28 -4.82
C LYS A 246 -19.41 -0.83 -5.12
N LYS A 247 -18.44 0.05 -5.45
CA LYS A 247 -18.72 1.46 -5.82
C LYS A 247 -19.71 1.62 -6.97
N HIS A 248 -19.80 0.62 -7.85
CA HIS A 248 -20.78 0.57 -8.94
C HIS A 248 -22.26 0.45 -8.47
N LEU A 249 -22.49 0.10 -7.20
CA LEU A 249 -23.83 0.03 -6.57
C LEU A 249 -24.21 1.29 -5.78
N VAL A 250 -23.38 2.35 -5.80
CA VAL A 250 -23.69 3.65 -5.18
C VAL A 250 -23.54 4.80 -6.17
N LYS A 251 -24.24 5.91 -5.91
CA LYS A 251 -24.16 7.16 -6.68
C LYS A 251 -24.05 8.34 -5.71
N GLN A 252 -23.16 9.29 -5.98
CA GLN A 252 -23.05 10.51 -5.17
C GLN A 252 -24.21 11.46 -5.50
N CYS A 253 -24.99 11.87 -4.49
CA CYS A 253 -26.01 12.90 -4.68
C CYS A 253 -25.38 14.26 -4.95
N SER A 254 -25.83 14.95 -6.01
CA SER A 254 -25.32 16.27 -6.40
C SER A 254 -25.62 17.36 -5.37
N GLN A 255 -26.67 17.21 -4.54
CA GLN A 255 -27.09 18.17 -3.53
C GLN A 255 -26.38 17.94 -2.18
N CYS A 256 -26.62 16.79 -1.54
CA CYS A 256 -26.05 16.48 -0.21
C CYS A 256 -24.65 15.87 -0.23
N LYS A 257 -24.08 15.61 -1.42
CA LYS A 257 -22.72 15.08 -1.62
C LYS A 257 -22.42 13.74 -0.92
N THR A 258 -23.45 13.00 -0.50
CA THR A 258 -23.32 11.65 0.09
C THR A 258 -23.46 10.56 -0.98
N SER A 259 -22.77 9.44 -0.81
CA SER A 259 -23.00 8.22 -1.59
C SER A 259 -24.31 7.53 -1.17
N ILE A 260 -25.21 7.30 -2.12
CA ILE A 260 -26.53 6.68 -1.93
C ILE A 260 -26.60 5.37 -2.74
N PRO A 261 -27.12 4.26 -2.20
CA PRO A 261 -27.32 3.01 -2.97
C PRO A 261 -28.21 3.22 -4.21
N VAL A 262 -27.87 2.56 -5.32
CA VAL A 262 -28.60 2.71 -6.61
C VAL A 262 -30.09 2.39 -6.47
N GLU A 263 -30.45 1.38 -5.68
CA GLU A 263 -31.84 1.00 -5.36
C GLU A 263 -32.63 2.13 -4.66
N GLN A 264 -31.96 2.88 -3.79
CA GLN A 264 -32.57 3.96 -3.00
C GLN A 264 -32.50 5.33 -3.71
N TRP A 265 -31.76 5.42 -4.82
CA TRP A 265 -31.48 6.65 -5.55
C TRP A 265 -32.76 7.39 -5.98
N LEU A 266 -33.71 6.67 -6.57
CA LEU A 266 -34.96 7.27 -7.07
C LEU A 266 -35.82 7.80 -5.92
N GLN A 267 -35.93 7.06 -4.82
CA GLN A 267 -36.62 7.53 -3.62
C GLN A 267 -35.94 8.77 -3.01
N HIS A 268 -34.62 8.81 -2.99
CA HIS A 268 -33.84 9.92 -2.45
C HIS A 268 -34.03 11.21 -3.28
N THR A 269 -33.94 11.12 -4.61
CA THR A 269 -34.07 12.30 -5.49
C THR A 269 -35.49 12.81 -5.61
N LEU A 270 -36.49 11.92 -5.69
CA LEU A 270 -37.90 12.33 -5.78
C LEU A 270 -38.43 12.96 -4.49
N LYS A 271 -38.11 12.40 -3.32
CA LYS A 271 -38.62 12.93 -2.04
C LYS A 271 -37.92 14.22 -1.58
N LYS A 272 -36.77 14.56 -2.17
CA LYS A 272 -35.96 15.77 -1.86
C LYS A 272 -35.61 15.96 -0.37
N THR A 273 -35.65 14.90 0.44
CA THR A 273 -35.44 14.95 1.91
C THR A 273 -33.96 15.11 2.31
N CYS A 274 -33.11 15.67 1.44
CA CYS A 274 -31.68 15.83 1.68
C CYS A 274 -31.29 17.31 1.68
N THR A 275 -30.70 17.79 2.77
CA THR A 275 -30.11 19.13 2.86
C THR A 275 -28.90 19.25 1.93
N VAL A 276 -28.71 20.41 1.29
CA VAL A 276 -27.52 20.70 0.48
C VAL A 276 -26.26 20.68 1.35
N THR A 277 -25.11 20.31 0.79
CA THR A 277 -23.80 20.31 1.48
C THR A 277 -22.83 21.19 0.71
N ALA A 278 -22.12 22.10 1.38
CA ALA A 278 -21.14 22.96 0.71
C ALA A 278 -19.92 22.16 0.23
N GLN A 279 -19.22 22.67 -0.79
CA GLN A 279 -18.14 21.94 -1.47
C GLN A 279 -16.89 21.75 -0.59
N ASP A 280 -16.69 22.65 0.38
CA ASP A 280 -15.69 22.64 1.44
C ASP A 280 -16.13 21.89 2.71
N GLN A 281 -17.36 21.35 2.75
CA GLN A 281 -17.88 20.60 3.90
C GLN A 281 -17.88 19.09 3.64
N SER A 282 -17.93 18.32 4.73
CA SER A 282 -18.05 16.87 4.73
C SER A 282 -19.07 16.43 5.79
N ARG A 283 -20.06 15.63 5.39
CA ARG A 283 -21.21 15.27 6.21
C ARG A 283 -20.95 14.00 7.00
N CYS A 284 -21.24 14.01 8.31
CA CYS A 284 -21.17 12.82 9.15
C CYS A 284 -22.22 11.79 8.71
N PRO A 285 -21.83 10.54 8.35
CA PRO A 285 -22.76 9.54 7.83
C PRO A 285 -23.80 9.07 8.86
N PHE A 286 -23.52 9.25 10.16
CA PHE A 286 -24.40 8.81 11.25
C PHE A 286 -25.48 9.84 11.61
N CYS A 287 -25.07 11.08 11.89
CA CYS A 287 -25.97 12.13 12.36
C CYS A 287 -26.38 13.16 11.29
N GLN A 288 -25.78 13.08 10.09
CA GLN A 288 -26.02 14.00 8.96
C GLN A 288 -25.64 15.47 9.24
N LEU A 289 -24.90 15.73 10.31
CA LEU A 289 -24.28 17.03 10.60
C LEU A 289 -23.16 17.32 9.60
N ASP A 290 -23.11 18.54 9.07
CA ASP A 290 -22.00 19.02 8.25
C ASP A 290 -20.84 19.50 9.10
N MET A 291 -19.65 18.97 8.80
CA MET A 291 -18.38 19.40 9.35
C MET A 291 -17.66 20.21 8.28
N THR A 292 -17.14 21.39 8.61
CA THR A 292 -16.16 22.07 7.74
C THR A 292 -14.93 21.18 7.59
N LYS A 293 -14.40 21.04 6.36
CA LYS A 293 -13.22 20.20 6.11
C LYS A 293 -11.98 20.78 6.81
N SER A 294 -10.99 19.91 7.01
CA SER A 294 -9.63 20.24 7.44
C SER A 294 -9.36 20.36 8.96
N SER A 295 -9.93 19.47 9.77
CA SER A 295 -9.17 18.97 10.92
C SER A 295 -9.54 17.54 11.36
N GLU A 296 -8.53 16.68 11.44
CA GLU A 296 -8.59 15.36 12.11
C GLU A 296 -9.08 15.51 13.57
N LYS A 297 -8.70 16.60 14.25
CA LYS A 297 -9.13 16.90 15.62
C LYS A 297 -10.64 17.15 15.73
N ALA A 298 -11.23 17.81 14.75
CA ALA A 298 -12.66 18.11 14.72
C ALA A 298 -13.48 16.83 14.55
N TRP A 299 -13.10 15.97 13.60
CA TRP A 299 -13.72 14.65 13.42
C TRP A 299 -13.58 13.76 14.66
N LYS A 300 -12.38 13.66 15.24
CA LYS A 300 -12.16 12.87 16.47
C LYS A 300 -13.00 13.40 17.64
N SER A 301 -13.02 14.71 17.87
CA SER A 301 -13.84 15.31 18.92
C SER A 301 -15.34 15.06 18.68
N HIS A 302 -15.82 15.20 17.45
CA HIS A 302 -17.21 14.89 17.12
C HIS A 302 -17.57 13.43 17.39
N LEU A 303 -16.84 12.49 16.79
CA LEU A 303 -17.18 11.07 16.82
C LEU A 303 -17.08 10.46 18.24
N ILE A 304 -16.11 10.90 19.03
CA ILE A 304 -15.93 10.47 20.42
C ILE A 304 -16.94 11.19 21.34
N ASN A 305 -17.00 12.52 21.31
CA ASN A 305 -17.64 13.30 22.36
C ASN A 305 -19.10 13.68 22.04
N THR A 306 -19.42 14.11 20.81
CA THR A 306 -20.70 14.81 20.53
C THR A 306 -21.62 14.14 19.52
N CYS A 307 -21.19 13.12 18.78
CA CYS A 307 -22.01 12.49 17.75
C CYS A 307 -23.19 11.69 18.35
N PRO A 308 -24.46 12.10 18.14
CA PRO A 308 -25.60 11.51 18.83
C PRO A 308 -26.05 10.16 18.26
N LYS A 309 -25.61 9.83 17.04
CA LYS A 309 -26.01 8.61 16.31
C LYS A 309 -24.85 7.66 16.01
N ASN A 310 -23.67 7.87 16.62
CA ASN A 310 -22.53 6.99 16.42
C ASN A 310 -22.79 5.63 17.10
N PRO A 311 -22.93 4.51 16.36
CA PRO A 311 -23.32 3.22 16.92
C PRO A 311 -22.24 2.61 17.83
N ARG A 312 -20.98 3.06 17.73
CA ARG A 312 -19.86 2.59 18.55
C ARG A 312 -19.58 3.48 19.77
N ARG A 313 -20.29 4.60 19.92
CA ARG A 313 -20.13 5.49 21.07
C ARG A 313 -20.89 4.91 22.27
N LYS A 314 -20.18 4.20 23.16
CA LYS A 314 -20.68 3.81 24.48
C LYS A 314 -21.20 5.06 25.20
N GLN A 315 -22.51 5.12 25.43
CA GLN A 315 -23.10 6.19 26.24
C GLN A 315 -22.66 6.01 27.69
N LYS A 316 -22.40 7.13 28.37
CA LYS A 316 -22.19 7.22 29.82
C LYS A 316 -23.47 7.72 30.46
#